data_AF-A0A9P4TEC6-F1
#
_entry.id   AF-A0A9P4TEC6-F1
#
_cell.length_a   1.000
_cell.length_b   1.000
_cell.length_c   1.000
_cell.angle_alpha   90.00
_cell.angle_beta   90.00
_cell.angle_gamma   90.00
#
_symmetry.space_group_name_H-M   'P 1'
#
loop_
_entity.id
_entity.type
_entity.pdbx_description
1 polymer ?
#
loop_
_entity_poly.entity_id
_entity_poly.type
_entity_poly.pdbx_seq_one_letter_code
_entity_poly.pdbx_strand_id
1 'polypeptide(L)'
;MAPHRPTVPAKPAEEKVKNENNKVAKRPARGYHRHRNGFLNVRPKGREMDIVRSNQDSPLLRLPSEIRNTIWEYALGHNTFRAVAYRRGRRRTTAKWVSARSICIALLQTCRQIYMEAASMPFYLNTFAAQENWTATRALRLLKIHQRKLITLLRIEPGDGYSRGLLRLGALHWELDKVQVKNLLPALNTIDIVLSGAEGWPKSKIDSALAALLHSNPSSLDIGTRVRAVMATSNMAPVNPNKGNMTAQGTAGPATVSGRVSKRPPRRKFHRYRSGFLNVAPKRHEKKITLDNQRQSPLLRLPPELRNMIWAYALGDTVYRGDGYENSRDRKFAAEDPSISPKLLETCRQIYSETAMLPFRLNTFSLGSRERMVTSFEAVRPHQRRQIKVLRFEVNTLYSKYDWIYVSHYISKRSPSLKYLEIFFYGECCRIYSHLQWFTRWRDGLDLAPVKLVVRWSEKSQPER
;
A
#
# COMPACT_ATOMS: atom_id res chain seq x y z
N MET A 1 -34.89 -68.32 7.54
CA MET A 1 -33.48 -68.33 8.00
C MET A 1 -32.72 -69.28 7.10
N ALA A 2 -31.87 -68.75 6.22
CA ALA A 2 -31.09 -69.56 5.28
C ALA A 2 -29.76 -69.98 5.91
N PRO A 3 -29.30 -71.24 5.72
CA PRO A 3 -28.09 -71.74 6.37
C PRO A 3 -26.82 -71.14 5.74
N HIS A 4 -25.92 -70.65 6.59
CA HIS A 4 -24.60 -70.16 6.19
C HIS A 4 -23.74 -71.31 5.63
N ARG A 5 -23.23 -71.14 4.40
CA ARG A 5 -22.20 -72.02 3.82
C ARG A 5 -20.89 -71.86 4.59
N PRO A 6 -20.22 -72.96 4.98
CA PRO A 6 -18.90 -72.90 5.60
C PRO A 6 -17.84 -72.43 4.58
N THR A 7 -17.09 -71.40 4.96
CA THR A 7 -15.93 -70.87 4.23
C THR A 7 -14.78 -71.87 4.28
N VAL A 8 -14.35 -72.37 3.11
CA VAL A 8 -13.16 -73.22 2.97
C VAL A 8 -11.90 -72.35 3.14
N PRO A 9 -10.93 -72.76 3.98
CA PRO A 9 -9.69 -72.01 4.17
C PRO A 9 -8.87 -71.99 2.86
N ALA A 10 -8.56 -70.78 2.39
CA ALA A 10 -7.77 -70.57 1.19
C ALA A 10 -6.33 -71.08 1.37
N LYS A 11 -5.84 -71.85 0.39
CA LYS A 11 -4.43 -72.30 0.34
C LYS A 11 -3.48 -71.09 0.37
N PRO A 12 -2.37 -71.16 1.13
CA PRO A 12 -1.37 -70.11 1.15
C PRO A 12 -0.74 -69.96 -0.25
N ALA A 13 -0.80 -68.75 -0.80
CA ALA A 13 -0.21 -68.42 -2.08
C ALA A 13 1.32 -68.47 -1.97
N GLU A 14 1.96 -69.23 -2.85
CA GLU A 14 3.42 -69.33 -2.96
C GLU A 14 4.05 -67.94 -3.19
N GLU A 15 5.00 -67.58 -2.32
CA GLU A 15 5.75 -66.34 -2.39
C GLU A 15 6.61 -66.31 -3.66
N LYS A 16 6.18 -65.54 -4.66
CA LYS A 16 7.00 -65.25 -5.84
C LYS A 16 8.24 -64.46 -5.42
N VAL A 17 9.40 -65.10 -5.55
CA VAL A 17 10.74 -64.51 -5.36
C VAL A 17 10.86 -63.25 -6.23
N LYS A 18 10.88 -62.07 -5.58
CA LYS A 18 11.02 -60.78 -6.25
C LYS A 18 12.47 -60.58 -6.66
N ASN A 19 12.72 -60.62 -7.96
CA ASN A 19 14.02 -60.41 -8.58
C ASN A 19 14.54 -58.99 -8.27
N GLU A 20 15.49 -58.83 -7.35
CA GLU A 20 15.94 -57.53 -6.82
C GLU A 20 16.73 -56.68 -7.82
N ASN A 21 17.24 -57.30 -8.89
CA ASN A 21 18.15 -56.65 -9.85
C ASN A 21 17.45 -55.72 -10.85
N ASN A 22 16.12 -55.59 -10.79
CA ASN A 22 15.34 -54.70 -11.68
C ASN A 22 14.78 -53.46 -10.97
N LYS A 23 15.38 -53.05 -9.85
CA LYS A 23 15.07 -51.75 -9.22
C LYS A 23 15.67 -50.62 -10.06
N VAL A 24 14.93 -50.19 -11.08
CA VAL A 24 15.16 -48.92 -11.80
C VAL A 24 15.48 -47.85 -10.76
N ALA A 25 16.70 -47.32 -10.79
CA ALA A 25 17.13 -46.26 -9.89
C ALA A 25 16.16 -45.07 -10.04
N LYS A 26 15.19 -44.96 -9.10
CA LYS A 26 14.23 -43.86 -9.10
C LYS A 26 15.04 -42.60 -8.98
N ARG A 27 15.10 -41.81 -10.07
CA ARG A 27 15.69 -40.47 -10.04
C ARG A 27 15.17 -39.78 -8.78
N PRO A 28 16.05 -39.29 -7.89
CA PRO A 28 15.60 -38.56 -6.71
C PRO A 28 14.68 -37.46 -7.21
N ALA A 29 13.46 -37.41 -6.68
CA ALA A 29 12.44 -36.49 -7.14
C ALA A 29 12.98 -35.06 -7.05
N ARG A 30 13.48 -34.53 -8.17
CA ARG A 30 13.99 -33.17 -8.27
C ARG A 30 12.78 -32.26 -8.30
N GLY A 31 12.43 -31.69 -7.15
CA GLY A 31 11.35 -30.71 -7.06
C GLY A 31 10.87 -30.51 -5.63
N TYR A 32 10.41 -29.30 -5.35
CA TYR A 32 9.72 -29.01 -4.10
C TYR A 32 8.38 -29.75 -4.10
N HIS A 33 8.16 -30.61 -3.10
CA HIS A 33 6.85 -31.21 -2.91
C HIS A 33 5.86 -30.14 -2.46
N ARG A 34 4.70 -30.04 -3.10
CA ARG A 34 3.60 -29.24 -2.56
C ARG A 34 2.79 -30.11 -1.61
N HIS A 35 2.42 -29.55 -0.47
CA HIS A 35 1.44 -30.15 0.42
C HIS A 35 0.07 -30.22 -0.30
N ARG A 36 -0.86 -31.06 0.21
CA ARG A 36 -2.24 -31.11 -0.31
C ARG A 36 -2.93 -29.74 -0.23
N ASN A 37 -2.53 -28.93 0.75
CA ASN A 37 -2.92 -27.55 0.89
C ASN A 37 -2.12 -26.62 -0.04
N GLY A 38 -1.56 -27.06 -1.17
CA GLY A 38 -0.92 -26.22 -2.20
C GLY A 38 0.34 -25.42 -1.81
N PHE A 39 0.64 -25.22 -0.52
CA PHE A 39 1.88 -24.61 -0.07
C PHE A 39 3.07 -25.53 -0.35
N LEU A 40 4.23 -24.92 -0.60
CA LEU A 40 5.48 -25.66 -0.77
C LEU A 40 5.89 -26.29 0.56
N ASN A 41 6.27 -27.57 0.53
CA ASN A 41 6.99 -28.20 1.62
C ASN A 41 8.43 -27.68 1.60
N VAL A 42 8.68 -26.78 2.53
CA VAL A 42 9.94 -26.05 2.67
C VAL A 42 10.82 -26.65 3.77
N ARG A 43 10.49 -27.84 4.29
CA ARG A 43 11.37 -28.57 5.22
C ARG A 43 12.67 -28.94 4.50
N PRO A 44 13.83 -28.41 4.95
CA PRO A 44 15.10 -28.70 4.30
C PRO A 44 15.47 -30.19 4.38
N LYS A 45 16.14 -30.69 3.32
CA LYS A 45 16.63 -32.07 3.25
C LYS A 45 18.07 -32.11 2.73
N GLY A 46 18.89 -33.01 3.29
CA GLY A 46 20.27 -33.22 2.85
C GLY A 46 21.10 -31.95 2.87
N ARG A 47 21.81 -31.67 1.77
CA ARG A 47 22.72 -30.51 1.61
C ARG A 47 22.03 -29.15 1.71
N GLU A 48 20.71 -29.09 1.61
CA GLU A 48 19.97 -27.84 1.75
C GLU A 48 19.93 -27.34 3.21
N MET A 49 20.21 -28.21 4.18
CA MET A 49 20.33 -27.84 5.60
C MET A 49 21.44 -26.81 5.80
N ASP A 50 22.56 -26.95 5.08
CA ASP A 50 23.70 -26.04 5.18
C ASP A 50 23.35 -24.66 4.61
N ILE A 51 22.59 -24.62 3.51
CA ILE A 51 22.09 -23.36 2.92
C ILE A 51 21.13 -22.67 3.89
N VAL A 52 20.22 -23.42 4.53
CA VAL A 52 19.30 -22.85 5.52
C VAL A 52 20.07 -22.31 6.73
N ARG A 53 21.11 -23.02 7.19
CA ARG A 53 21.98 -22.56 8.29
C ARG A 53 22.74 -21.29 7.91
N SER A 54 23.32 -21.23 6.72
CA SER A 54 23.99 -20.02 6.23
C SER A 54 23.02 -18.84 6.06
N ASN A 55 21.78 -19.09 5.63
CA ASN A 55 20.77 -18.03 5.55
C ASN A 55 20.40 -17.44 6.91
N GLN A 56 20.53 -18.18 8.02
CA GLN A 56 20.34 -17.63 9.37
C GLN A 56 21.38 -16.57 9.74
N ASP A 57 22.51 -16.51 9.02
CA ASP A 57 23.48 -15.44 9.18
C ASP A 57 23.10 -14.13 8.48
N SER A 58 22.04 -14.16 7.65
CA SER A 58 21.49 -12.98 7.00
C SER A 58 21.03 -11.95 8.04
N PRO A 59 21.41 -10.67 7.92
CA PRO A 59 20.98 -9.61 8.84
C PRO A 59 19.45 -9.53 9.02
N LEU A 60 18.69 -9.83 7.96
CA LEU A 60 17.22 -9.82 7.99
C LEU A 60 16.66 -11.02 8.77
N LEU A 61 17.24 -12.21 8.61
CA LEU A 61 16.78 -13.43 9.27
C LEU A 61 17.28 -13.56 10.71
N ARG A 62 18.27 -12.74 11.11
CA ARG A 62 18.71 -12.56 12.49
C ARG A 62 17.78 -11.69 13.34
N LEU A 63 16.87 -10.93 12.73
CA LEU A 63 15.89 -10.14 13.48
C LEU A 63 14.93 -11.07 14.23
N PRO A 64 14.37 -10.69 15.40
CA PRO A 64 13.29 -11.44 16.03
C PRO A 64 12.09 -11.64 15.10
N SER A 65 11.37 -12.74 15.27
CA SER A 65 10.22 -13.12 14.42
C SER A 65 9.15 -12.03 14.34
N GLU A 66 8.94 -11.29 15.42
CA GLU A 66 7.94 -10.22 15.53
C GLU A 66 8.27 -9.08 14.56
N ILE A 67 9.55 -8.71 14.49
CA ILE A 67 10.04 -7.66 13.58
C ILE A 67 9.97 -8.14 12.14
N ARG A 68 10.36 -9.39 11.88
CA ARG A 68 10.23 -9.97 10.54
C ARG A 68 8.77 -10.00 10.08
N ASN A 69 7.86 -10.46 10.93
CA ASN A 69 6.43 -10.47 10.65
C ASN A 69 5.90 -9.07 10.33
N THR A 70 6.30 -8.06 11.10
CA THR A 70 5.95 -6.66 10.81
C THR A 70 6.45 -6.24 9.41
N ILE A 71 7.70 -6.56 9.06
CA ILE A 71 8.27 -6.28 7.74
C ILE A 71 7.46 -7.00 6.64
N TRP A 72 7.09 -8.26 6.86
CA TRP A 72 6.29 -9.05 5.94
C TRP A 72 4.87 -8.50 5.78
N GLU A 73 4.24 -8.07 6.86
CA GLU A 73 2.93 -7.42 6.87
C GLU A 73 2.93 -6.15 6.03
N TYR A 74 3.95 -5.29 6.19
CA TYR A 74 4.09 -4.10 5.35
C TYR A 74 4.37 -4.45 3.88
N ALA A 75 5.21 -5.46 3.62
CA ALA A 75 5.60 -5.82 2.26
C ALA A 75 4.50 -6.54 1.47
N LEU A 76 3.66 -7.32 2.15
CA LEU A 76 2.70 -8.25 1.53
C LEU A 76 1.24 -7.91 1.86
N GLY A 77 0.96 -7.12 2.88
CA GLY A 77 -0.37 -6.75 3.35
C GLY A 77 -0.86 -5.40 2.84
N HIS A 78 -2.08 -5.01 3.26
CA HIS A 78 -2.70 -3.71 2.97
C HIS A 78 -2.88 -3.37 1.49
N ASN A 79 -2.82 -4.35 0.61
CA ASN A 79 -3.13 -4.21 -0.80
C ASN A 79 -4.59 -4.58 -1.07
N THR A 80 -5.09 -4.10 -2.21
CA THR A 80 -6.40 -4.50 -2.73
C THR A 80 -6.20 -5.34 -3.99
N PHE A 81 -6.58 -6.61 -3.92
CA PHE A 81 -6.67 -7.50 -5.07
C PHE A 81 -8.02 -7.31 -5.72
N ARG A 82 -8.05 -6.76 -6.93
CA ARG A 82 -9.28 -6.62 -7.72
C ARG A 82 -9.48 -7.82 -8.63
N ALA A 83 -10.65 -8.42 -8.57
CA ALA A 83 -11.05 -9.43 -9.53
C ALA A 83 -11.38 -8.73 -10.86
N VAL A 84 -10.56 -8.98 -11.87
CA VAL A 84 -10.74 -8.44 -13.21
C VAL A 84 -11.17 -9.56 -14.14
N ALA A 85 -12.33 -9.39 -14.76
CA ALA A 85 -12.78 -10.24 -15.84
C ALA A 85 -12.25 -9.73 -17.18
N TYR A 86 -11.75 -10.64 -18.02
CA TYR A 86 -11.37 -10.34 -19.39
C TYR A 86 -12.02 -11.36 -20.33
N ARG A 87 -12.58 -10.86 -21.43
CA ARG A 87 -13.14 -11.70 -22.50
C ARG A 87 -11.99 -12.19 -23.37
N ARG A 88 -11.67 -13.49 -23.31
CA ARG A 88 -10.70 -14.10 -24.23
C ARG A 88 -11.46 -14.70 -25.41
N GLY A 89 -11.67 -13.88 -26.45
CA GLY A 89 -12.44 -14.26 -27.64
C GLY A 89 -13.94 -14.47 -27.39
N ARG A 90 -14.62 -15.15 -28.32
CA ARG A 90 -16.09 -15.30 -28.33
C ARG A 90 -16.67 -16.26 -27.28
N ARG A 91 -15.87 -17.06 -26.57
CA ARG A 91 -16.44 -18.21 -25.80
C ARG A 91 -16.01 -18.35 -24.34
N ARG A 92 -14.99 -17.64 -23.84
CA ARG A 92 -14.59 -17.75 -22.41
C ARG A 92 -14.17 -16.43 -21.80
N THR A 93 -14.97 -15.97 -20.84
CA THR A 93 -14.55 -14.93 -19.89
C THR A 93 -13.69 -15.58 -18.82
N THR A 94 -12.53 -15.02 -18.53
CA THR A 94 -11.64 -15.49 -17.46
C THR A 94 -11.51 -14.38 -16.44
N ALA A 95 -11.51 -14.72 -15.16
CA ALA A 95 -11.30 -13.76 -14.08
C ALA A 95 -9.93 -13.98 -13.45
N LYS A 96 -9.21 -12.94 -13.06
CA LYS A 96 -7.97 -13.05 -12.28
C LYS A 96 -7.93 -11.97 -11.20
N TRP A 97 -7.23 -12.25 -10.11
CA TRP A 97 -6.91 -11.25 -9.10
C TRP A 97 -5.73 -10.41 -9.58
N VAL A 98 -5.91 -9.09 -9.61
CA VAL A 98 -4.88 -8.12 -9.96
C VAL A 98 -4.73 -7.16 -8.80
N SER A 99 -3.52 -6.99 -8.29
CA SER A 99 -3.27 -5.96 -7.29
C SER A 99 -3.06 -4.61 -7.98
N ALA A 100 -3.61 -3.54 -7.39
CA ALA A 100 -3.35 -2.17 -7.85
C ALA A 100 -1.88 -1.75 -7.65
N ARG A 101 -1.23 -2.30 -6.62
CA ARG A 101 0.19 -2.09 -6.31
C ARG A 101 1.01 -3.31 -6.68
N SER A 102 2.28 -3.11 -7.05
CA SER A 102 3.23 -4.21 -7.21
C SER A 102 3.48 -4.86 -5.85
N ILE A 103 2.75 -5.93 -5.55
CA ILE A 103 2.98 -6.70 -4.33
C ILE A 103 4.33 -7.39 -4.49
N CYS A 104 5.16 -7.31 -3.46
CA CYS A 104 6.46 -7.95 -3.41
C CYS A 104 6.34 -9.49 -3.27
N ILE A 105 5.48 -10.18 -4.03
CA ILE A 105 5.34 -11.64 -4.00
C ILE A 105 6.66 -12.34 -4.37
N ALA A 106 7.54 -11.65 -5.11
CA ALA A 106 8.91 -12.08 -5.36
C ALA A 106 9.69 -12.34 -4.05
N LEU A 107 9.34 -11.67 -2.95
CA LEU A 107 9.89 -11.91 -1.62
C LEU A 107 9.68 -13.36 -1.18
N LEU A 108 8.53 -13.97 -1.48
CA LEU A 108 8.24 -15.37 -1.15
C LEU A 108 9.13 -16.36 -1.95
N GLN A 109 9.81 -15.90 -2.99
CA GLN A 109 10.71 -16.72 -3.81
C GLN A 109 12.18 -16.60 -3.38
N THR A 110 12.49 -15.76 -2.39
CA THR A 110 13.87 -15.49 -1.97
C THR A 110 14.48 -16.65 -1.19
N CYS A 111 13.83 -17.09 -0.11
CA CYS A 111 14.29 -18.23 0.69
C CYS A 111 13.12 -18.95 1.38
N ARG A 112 13.42 -20.16 1.87
CA ARG A 112 12.45 -21.04 2.53
C ARG A 112 11.88 -20.48 3.81
N GLN A 113 12.72 -19.81 4.60
CA GLN A 113 12.30 -19.23 5.87
C GLN A 113 11.27 -18.10 5.64
N ILE A 114 11.51 -17.24 4.67
CA ILE A 114 10.57 -16.18 4.29
C ILE A 114 9.27 -16.78 3.77
N TYR A 115 9.35 -17.81 2.92
CA TYR A 115 8.15 -18.52 2.46
C TYR A 115 7.36 -19.13 3.63
N MET A 116 8.02 -19.81 4.57
CA MET A 116 7.39 -20.38 5.78
C MET A 116 6.62 -19.31 6.57
N GLU A 117 7.26 -18.17 6.82
CA GLU A 117 6.71 -17.13 7.70
C GLU A 117 5.60 -16.32 7.01
N ALA A 118 5.71 -16.08 5.71
CA ALA A 118 4.94 -15.03 5.05
C ALA A 118 3.99 -15.52 3.94
N ALA A 119 4.03 -16.80 3.52
CA ALA A 119 3.24 -17.23 2.36
C ALA A 119 1.71 -17.16 2.55
N SER A 120 1.23 -17.14 3.79
CA SER A 120 -0.20 -16.96 4.12
C SER A 120 -0.65 -15.50 4.11
N MET A 121 0.26 -14.56 4.36
CA MET A 121 -0.01 -13.13 4.52
C MET A 121 -0.76 -12.48 3.35
N PRO A 122 -0.45 -12.79 2.07
CA PRO A 122 -1.20 -12.25 0.94
C PRO A 122 -2.71 -12.48 1.02
N PHE A 123 -3.16 -13.52 1.72
CA PHE A 123 -4.57 -13.90 1.76
C PHE A 123 -5.33 -13.28 2.94
N TYR A 124 -4.71 -13.16 4.12
CA TYR A 124 -5.43 -12.68 5.32
C TYR A 124 -5.21 -11.19 5.63
N LEU A 125 -4.17 -10.56 5.09
CA LEU A 125 -3.85 -9.13 5.32
C LEU A 125 -4.36 -8.18 4.23
N ASN A 126 -4.93 -8.72 3.15
CA ASN A 126 -5.30 -7.93 1.97
C ASN A 126 -6.80 -7.96 1.73
N THR A 127 -7.27 -6.91 1.06
CA THR A 127 -8.66 -6.75 0.66
C THR A 127 -8.86 -7.43 -0.69
N PHE A 128 -9.81 -8.36 -0.79
CA PHE A 128 -10.22 -8.92 -2.08
C PHE A 128 -11.43 -8.15 -2.58
N ALA A 129 -11.28 -7.36 -3.63
CA ALA A 129 -12.33 -6.50 -4.18
C ALA A 129 -12.88 -7.03 -5.51
N ALA A 130 -14.20 -6.97 -5.70
CA ALA A 130 -14.80 -7.33 -6.98
C ALA A 130 -15.99 -6.44 -7.29
N GLN A 131 -16.18 -6.12 -8.57
CA GLN A 131 -17.31 -5.31 -9.01
C GLN A 131 -18.60 -6.11 -9.18
N GLU A 132 -18.44 -7.38 -9.54
CA GLU A 132 -19.54 -8.26 -9.88
C GLU A 132 -19.35 -9.59 -9.16
N ASN A 133 -20.45 -10.14 -8.64
CA ASN A 133 -20.49 -11.42 -7.96
C ASN A 133 -19.82 -12.52 -8.79
N TRP A 134 -20.28 -12.72 -10.02
CA TRP A 134 -19.79 -13.83 -10.84
C TRP A 134 -18.29 -13.71 -11.11
N THR A 135 -17.76 -12.50 -11.21
CA THR A 135 -16.33 -12.21 -11.34
C THR A 135 -15.58 -12.58 -10.06
N ALA A 136 -16.10 -12.21 -8.87
CA ALA A 136 -15.57 -12.63 -7.58
C ALA A 136 -15.54 -14.15 -7.45
N THR A 137 -16.68 -14.81 -7.64
CA THR A 137 -16.86 -16.26 -7.54
C THR A 137 -15.91 -17.01 -8.46
N ARG A 138 -15.76 -16.57 -9.71
CA ARG A 138 -14.86 -17.19 -10.69
C ARG A 138 -13.39 -16.97 -10.33
N ALA A 139 -13.01 -15.78 -9.87
CA ALA A 139 -11.66 -15.48 -9.42
C ALA A 139 -11.29 -16.27 -8.15
N LEU A 140 -12.22 -16.42 -7.20
CA LEU A 140 -12.05 -17.24 -5.99
C LEU A 140 -11.86 -18.71 -6.32
N ARG A 141 -12.55 -19.25 -7.34
CA ARG A 141 -12.34 -20.65 -7.78
C ARG A 141 -10.94 -20.94 -8.32
N LEU A 142 -10.18 -19.90 -8.73
CA LEU A 142 -8.77 -20.06 -9.07
C LEU A 142 -7.87 -20.26 -7.85
N LEU A 143 -8.34 -19.82 -6.67
CA LEU A 143 -7.64 -20.02 -5.41
C LEU A 143 -7.91 -21.42 -4.88
N LYS A 144 -6.85 -22.05 -4.37
CA LYS A 144 -6.95 -23.35 -3.72
C LYS A 144 -7.76 -23.22 -2.43
N ILE A 145 -8.39 -24.31 -2.00
CA ILE A 145 -9.31 -24.33 -0.84
C ILE A 145 -8.67 -23.70 0.42
N HIS A 146 -7.41 -24.02 0.72
CA HIS A 146 -6.70 -23.47 1.87
C HIS A 146 -6.46 -21.95 1.78
N GLN A 147 -6.19 -21.39 0.59
CA GLN A 147 -6.00 -19.95 0.40
C GLN A 147 -7.31 -19.22 0.70
N ARG A 148 -8.41 -19.80 0.24
CA ARG A 148 -9.75 -19.28 0.50
C ARG A 148 -10.13 -19.33 1.99
N LYS A 149 -9.65 -20.33 2.73
CA LYS A 149 -9.76 -20.41 4.20
C LYS A 149 -8.98 -19.31 4.94
N LEU A 150 -8.11 -18.56 4.27
CA LEU A 150 -7.35 -17.46 4.89
C LEU A 150 -7.95 -16.09 4.57
N ILE A 151 -8.88 -15.99 3.62
CA ILE A 151 -9.48 -14.71 3.23
C ILE A 151 -10.52 -14.32 4.27
N THR A 152 -10.26 -13.22 4.96
CA THR A 152 -11.10 -12.68 6.03
C THR A 152 -11.95 -11.49 5.57
N LEU A 153 -11.50 -10.76 4.54
CA LEU A 153 -12.12 -9.53 4.05
C LEU A 153 -12.42 -9.59 2.55
N LEU A 154 -13.70 -9.45 2.19
CA LEU A 154 -14.19 -9.29 0.83
C LEU A 154 -14.80 -7.89 0.68
N ARG A 155 -14.43 -7.18 -0.38
CA ARG A 155 -14.95 -5.85 -0.72
C ARG A 155 -15.74 -5.91 -2.02
N ILE A 156 -16.90 -5.27 -2.03
CA ILE A 156 -17.77 -5.17 -3.21
C ILE A 156 -17.72 -3.73 -3.69
N GLU A 157 -17.20 -3.53 -4.91
CA GLU A 157 -17.02 -2.22 -5.54
C GLU A 157 -18.00 -2.10 -6.73
N PRO A 158 -19.25 -1.64 -6.55
CA PRO A 158 -20.19 -1.54 -7.66
C PRO A 158 -19.58 -0.75 -8.83
N GLY A 159 -19.59 -1.34 -10.03
CA GLY A 159 -18.98 -0.73 -11.20
C GLY A 159 -19.67 0.56 -11.62
N ASP A 160 -18.88 1.53 -12.10
CA ASP A 160 -19.32 2.89 -12.44
C ASP A 160 -20.43 2.94 -13.54
N GLY A 161 -20.62 1.85 -14.27
CA GLY A 161 -21.70 1.73 -15.27
C GLY A 161 -23.12 1.68 -14.67
N TYR A 162 -23.27 1.44 -13.36
CA TYR A 162 -24.56 1.32 -12.69
C TYR A 162 -25.06 2.63 -12.05
N SER A 163 -24.25 3.70 -12.10
CA SER A 163 -24.57 5.03 -11.53
C SER A 163 -25.79 5.70 -12.15
N ARG A 164 -26.29 5.22 -13.30
CA ARG A 164 -27.47 5.78 -13.99
C ARG A 164 -28.83 5.28 -13.46
N GLY A 165 -28.86 4.43 -12.44
CA GLY A 165 -30.14 3.94 -11.91
C GLY A 165 -30.02 3.36 -10.51
N LEU A 166 -30.13 4.23 -9.51
CA LEU A 166 -30.31 3.90 -8.09
C LEU A 166 -31.43 2.86 -7.81
N LEU A 167 -32.33 2.63 -8.77
CA LEU A 167 -33.43 1.66 -8.70
C LEU A 167 -33.01 0.21 -8.99
N ARG A 168 -31.75 -0.08 -9.34
CA ARG A 168 -31.25 -1.45 -9.48
C ARG A 168 -30.38 -1.93 -8.32
N LEU A 169 -30.40 -1.28 -7.16
CA LEU A 169 -29.98 -1.96 -5.92
C LEU A 169 -30.84 -3.22 -5.66
N GLY A 170 -32.12 -3.21 -6.07
CA GLY A 170 -32.99 -4.39 -6.09
C GLY A 170 -32.72 -5.40 -7.21
N ALA A 171 -31.88 -5.05 -8.20
CA ALA A 171 -31.48 -5.93 -9.31
C ALA A 171 -29.96 -6.16 -9.38
N LEU A 172 -29.23 -5.78 -8.32
CA LEU A 172 -28.06 -6.52 -7.90
C LEU A 172 -28.61 -7.88 -7.46
N HIS A 173 -28.81 -8.79 -8.42
CA HIS A 173 -28.84 -10.24 -8.18
C HIS A 173 -27.45 -10.64 -7.66
N TRP A 174 -27.11 -10.13 -6.47
CA TRP A 174 -26.13 -10.71 -5.58
C TRP A 174 -26.80 -11.88 -4.87
N GLU A 175 -27.49 -12.73 -5.63
CA GLU A 175 -27.67 -14.15 -5.33
C GLU A 175 -26.31 -14.84 -5.48
N LEU A 176 -25.29 -14.29 -4.83
CA LEU A 176 -24.41 -15.16 -4.09
C LEU A 176 -25.32 -15.76 -3.04
N ASP A 177 -25.94 -16.87 -3.43
CA ASP A 177 -26.49 -17.82 -2.49
C ASP A 177 -25.48 -17.86 -1.35
N LYS A 178 -25.86 -17.36 -0.17
CA LYS A 178 -24.93 -17.09 0.94
C LYS A 178 -24.15 -18.37 1.28
N VAL A 179 -24.81 -19.51 1.04
CA VAL A 179 -24.24 -20.86 1.06
C VAL A 179 -22.99 -20.94 0.17
N GLN A 180 -23.02 -20.43 -1.06
CA GLN A 180 -21.87 -20.39 -1.95
C GLN A 180 -20.74 -19.49 -1.43
N VAL A 181 -21.01 -18.28 -0.91
CA VAL A 181 -19.91 -17.43 -0.38
C VAL A 181 -19.26 -18.09 0.82
N LYS A 182 -20.07 -18.59 1.78
CA LYS A 182 -19.56 -19.25 2.99
C LYS A 182 -18.80 -20.55 2.65
N ASN A 183 -19.29 -21.31 1.68
CA ASN A 183 -18.60 -22.50 1.17
C ASN A 183 -17.30 -22.14 0.43
N LEU A 184 -17.28 -21.00 -0.26
CA LEU A 184 -16.08 -20.53 -0.94
C LEU A 184 -15.07 -19.95 0.04
N LEU A 185 -15.49 -19.14 1.01
CA LEU A 185 -14.67 -18.36 1.94
C LEU A 185 -15.10 -18.62 3.39
N PRO A 186 -14.74 -19.76 3.98
CA PRO A 186 -15.22 -20.15 5.32
C PRO A 186 -14.65 -19.31 6.46
N ALA A 187 -13.58 -18.54 6.24
CA ALA A 187 -13.00 -17.63 7.23
C ALA A 187 -13.41 -16.16 7.00
N LEU A 188 -14.31 -15.91 6.05
CA LEU A 188 -14.79 -14.56 5.77
C LEU A 188 -15.52 -14.02 7.01
N ASN A 189 -14.99 -12.95 7.58
CA ASN A 189 -15.55 -12.32 8.77
C ASN A 189 -16.02 -10.89 8.49
N THR A 190 -15.63 -10.30 7.36
CA THR A 190 -15.97 -8.92 7.03
C THR A 190 -16.31 -8.80 5.54
N ILE A 191 -17.43 -8.15 5.24
CA ILE A 191 -17.80 -7.73 3.89
C ILE A 191 -17.91 -6.21 3.87
N ASP A 192 -17.04 -5.56 3.10
CA ASP A 192 -17.10 -4.13 2.84
C ASP A 192 -17.93 -3.89 1.58
N ILE A 193 -19.00 -3.08 1.67
CA ILE A 193 -19.76 -2.63 0.51
C ILE A 193 -19.39 -1.19 0.26
N VAL A 194 -18.78 -0.91 -0.90
CA VAL A 194 -18.37 0.44 -1.27
C VAL A 194 -19.55 1.17 -1.90
N LEU A 195 -19.95 2.30 -1.30
CA LEU A 195 -21.01 3.15 -1.83
C LEU A 195 -20.37 4.34 -2.57
N SER A 196 -20.20 4.19 -3.89
CA SER A 196 -19.73 5.27 -4.76
C SER A 196 -20.86 6.28 -5.01
N GLY A 197 -20.56 7.58 -4.92
CA GLY A 197 -21.56 8.65 -5.16
C GLY A 197 -22.57 8.87 -4.03
N ALA A 198 -22.33 8.29 -2.86
CA ALA A 198 -23.12 8.54 -1.65
C ALA A 198 -22.60 9.73 -0.82
N GLU A 199 -21.59 10.46 -1.32
CA GLU A 199 -21.12 11.71 -0.71
C GLU A 199 -22.32 12.66 -0.51
N GLY A 200 -22.57 13.06 0.74
CA GLY A 200 -23.74 13.87 1.13
C GLY A 200 -25.03 13.10 1.45
N TRP A 201 -25.07 11.77 1.39
CA TRP A 201 -26.26 11.04 1.84
C TRP A 201 -26.41 11.14 3.37
N PRO A 202 -27.61 11.48 3.88
CA PRO A 202 -27.85 11.40 5.30
C PRO A 202 -27.67 9.95 5.78
N LYS A 203 -27.09 9.77 6.97
CA LYS A 203 -26.80 8.46 7.56
C LYS A 203 -28.02 7.52 7.52
N SER A 204 -29.22 8.04 7.76
CA SER A 204 -30.48 7.29 7.68
C SER A 204 -30.73 6.64 6.31
N LYS A 205 -30.31 7.28 5.22
CA LYS A 205 -30.44 6.73 3.86
C LYS A 205 -29.41 5.63 3.59
N ILE A 206 -28.18 5.79 4.12
CA ILE A 206 -27.15 4.74 4.08
C ILE A 206 -27.60 3.52 4.89
N ASP A 207 -28.08 3.75 6.10
CA ASP A 207 -28.58 2.71 7.00
C ASP A 207 -29.81 2.01 6.39
N SER A 208 -30.73 2.74 5.78
CA SER A 208 -31.89 2.17 5.06
C SER A 208 -31.47 1.34 3.84
N ALA A 209 -30.48 1.80 3.07
CA ALA A 209 -29.96 1.03 1.94
C ALA A 209 -29.25 -0.26 2.39
N LEU A 210 -28.45 -0.19 3.46
CA LEU A 210 -27.84 -1.36 4.09
C LEU A 210 -28.92 -2.30 4.64
N ALA A 211 -29.91 -1.76 5.33
CA ALA A 211 -31.01 -2.52 5.90
C ALA A 211 -31.80 -3.22 4.79
N ALA A 212 -32.12 -2.56 3.68
CA ALA A 212 -32.78 -3.20 2.53
C ALA A 212 -31.93 -4.34 1.93
N LEU A 213 -30.61 -4.14 1.87
CA LEU A 213 -29.65 -5.14 1.37
C LEU A 213 -29.54 -6.35 2.33
N LEU A 214 -29.74 -6.13 3.64
CA LEU A 214 -29.73 -7.18 4.67
C LEU A 214 -31.11 -7.85 4.87
N HIS A 215 -32.21 -7.09 4.80
CA HIS A 215 -33.59 -7.53 5.04
C HIS A 215 -34.23 -8.25 3.88
N SER A 216 -33.64 -8.20 2.68
CA SER A 216 -34.06 -9.08 1.58
C SER A 216 -33.84 -10.57 1.88
N ASN A 217 -33.15 -10.93 2.98
CA ASN A 217 -33.08 -12.30 3.48
C ASN A 217 -32.60 -12.38 4.97
N PRO A 218 -33.47 -12.11 5.96
CA PRO A 218 -33.08 -11.91 7.37
C PRO A 218 -32.79 -13.22 8.14
N SER A 219 -33.26 -14.37 7.66
CA SER A 219 -33.10 -15.67 8.33
C SER A 219 -31.77 -16.40 8.07
N SER A 220 -30.84 -15.80 7.31
CA SER A 220 -29.68 -16.53 6.77
C SER A 220 -28.30 -15.90 7.00
N LEU A 221 -28.20 -14.80 7.75
CA LEU A 221 -26.91 -14.26 8.20
C LEU A 221 -26.63 -14.73 9.64
N ASP A 222 -26.22 -15.98 9.77
CA ASP A 222 -25.82 -16.56 11.04
C ASP A 222 -24.51 -15.91 11.54
N ILE A 223 -24.69 -15.04 12.54
CA ILE A 223 -23.81 -14.60 13.64
C ILE A 223 -22.30 -14.72 13.36
N GLY A 224 -21.71 -13.68 12.76
CA GLY A 224 -20.27 -13.47 12.82
C GLY A 224 -19.65 -12.62 11.71
N THR A 225 -20.28 -12.56 10.53
CA THR A 225 -19.79 -11.73 9.43
C THR A 225 -20.27 -10.28 9.59
N ARG A 226 -19.34 -9.35 9.75
CA ARG A 226 -19.61 -7.91 9.83
C ARG A 226 -19.78 -7.34 8.42
N VAL A 227 -20.94 -6.76 8.14
CA VAL A 227 -21.16 -5.98 6.92
C VAL A 227 -20.92 -4.50 7.25
N ARG A 228 -20.03 -3.86 6.49
CA ARG A 228 -19.73 -2.43 6.66
C ARG A 228 -20.04 -1.69 5.36
N ALA A 229 -20.83 -0.62 5.43
CA ALA A 229 -20.76 0.39 4.38
C ALA A 229 -19.42 1.10 4.51
N VAL A 230 -18.65 1.06 3.44
CA VAL A 230 -17.44 1.86 3.31
C VAL A 230 -17.80 2.93 2.30
N MET A 231 -17.90 4.18 2.75
CA MET A 231 -17.96 5.29 1.81
C MET A 231 -16.72 5.19 0.92
N ALA A 232 -16.85 5.50 -0.37
CA ALA A 232 -15.71 5.51 -1.27
C ALA A 232 -14.76 6.68 -0.94
N THR A 233 -14.29 6.76 0.31
CA THR A 233 -13.27 7.70 0.72
C THR A 233 -12.02 7.39 -0.10
N SER A 234 -11.40 8.43 -0.65
CA SER A 234 -10.03 8.33 -1.17
C SER A 234 -9.20 7.56 -0.14
N ASN A 235 -8.52 6.48 -0.52
CA ASN A 235 -7.69 5.65 0.36
C ASN A 235 -6.87 6.52 1.33
N MET A 236 -7.39 6.74 2.54
CA MET A 236 -6.77 7.48 3.63
C MET A 236 -6.90 6.60 4.87
N ALA A 237 -5.78 6.33 5.52
CA ALA A 237 -5.75 5.63 6.80
C ALA A 237 -6.47 6.46 7.88
N PRO A 238 -7.18 5.83 8.83
CA PRO A 238 -7.94 6.57 9.84
C PRO A 238 -7.02 7.35 10.79
N VAL A 239 -7.23 8.68 10.86
CA VAL A 239 -6.61 9.57 11.85
C VAL A 239 -7.33 9.41 13.19
N ASN A 240 -6.57 9.16 14.25
CA ASN A 240 -7.07 8.92 15.61
C ASN A 240 -7.54 10.25 16.26
N PRO A 241 -8.82 10.43 16.59
CA PRO A 241 -9.35 11.66 17.16
C PRO A 241 -9.33 11.55 18.69
N ASN A 242 -8.14 11.58 19.31
CA ASN A 242 -8.07 11.80 20.76
C ASN A 242 -6.68 12.29 21.19
N LYS A 243 -6.48 13.60 21.11
CA LYS A 243 -5.58 14.35 22.00
C LYS A 243 -6.26 15.65 22.39
N GLY A 244 -7.13 15.56 23.40
CA GLY A 244 -7.71 16.71 24.08
C GLY A 244 -6.62 17.50 24.82
N ASN A 245 -6.75 18.83 24.74
CA ASN A 245 -5.97 19.81 25.47
C ASN A 245 -6.10 19.59 26.99
N MET A 246 -4.99 19.27 27.67
CA MET A 246 -4.88 19.50 29.11
C MET A 246 -4.27 20.89 29.33
N THR A 247 -5.13 21.88 29.58
CA THR A 247 -4.75 23.15 30.20
C THR A 247 -4.56 22.93 31.69
N ALA A 248 -3.31 22.94 32.16
CA ALA A 248 -2.99 22.98 33.58
C ALA A 248 -3.07 24.42 34.09
N GLN A 249 -4.09 24.73 34.89
CA GLN A 249 -4.09 25.86 35.81
C GLN A 249 -3.32 25.43 37.06
N GLY A 250 -2.14 26.02 37.28
CA GLY A 250 -1.35 25.88 38.50
C GLY A 250 -1.30 27.21 39.23
N THR A 251 -1.81 27.22 40.46
CA THR A 251 -1.83 28.34 41.40
C THR A 251 -0.41 28.76 41.82
N ALA A 252 -0.20 30.08 41.90
CA ALA A 252 1.05 30.70 42.29
C ALA A 252 1.25 30.64 43.82
N GLY A 253 2.37 30.06 44.27
CA GLY A 253 2.92 30.25 45.60
C GLY A 253 4.17 31.14 45.54
N PRO A 254 4.48 31.92 46.59
CA PRO A 254 5.58 32.89 46.56
C PRO A 254 6.94 32.18 46.67
N ALA A 255 7.77 32.37 45.66
CA ALA A 255 9.11 31.80 45.58
C ALA A 255 10.15 32.72 46.24
N THR A 256 10.80 32.18 47.26
CA THR A 256 12.01 32.72 47.89
C THR A 256 13.16 32.73 46.88
N VAL A 257 13.70 33.92 46.62
CA VAL A 257 14.81 34.14 45.69
C VAL A 257 16.11 33.64 46.33
N SER A 258 16.64 32.51 45.86
CA SER A 258 18.06 32.17 46.02
C SER A 258 18.69 31.97 44.64
N GLY A 259 19.54 32.92 44.28
CA GLY A 259 20.20 32.98 42.98
C GLY A 259 21.28 31.93 42.82
N ARG A 260 21.04 30.96 41.93
CA ARG A 260 22.10 30.35 41.12
C ARG A 260 21.64 30.32 39.67
N VAL A 261 22.10 31.32 38.92
CA VAL A 261 22.00 31.35 37.46
C VAL A 261 22.83 30.19 36.91
N SER A 262 22.22 29.03 36.74
CA SER A 262 22.85 27.94 35.98
C SER A 262 22.93 28.43 34.53
N LYS A 263 24.15 28.72 34.08
CA LYS A 263 24.42 29.04 32.67
C LYS A 263 23.97 27.82 31.86
N ARG A 264 22.79 27.89 31.23
CA ARG A 264 22.29 26.85 30.33
C ARG A 264 23.43 26.54 29.34
N PRO A 265 23.85 25.27 29.21
CA PRO A 265 24.90 24.93 28.26
C PRO A 265 24.49 25.44 26.88
N PRO A 266 25.41 26.06 26.12
CA PRO A 266 25.08 26.64 24.83
C PRO A 266 24.43 25.57 23.97
N ARG A 267 23.21 25.85 23.48
CA ARG A 267 22.51 24.96 22.55
C ARG A 267 23.47 24.67 21.40
N ARG A 268 23.94 23.42 21.31
CA ARG A 268 24.81 22.95 20.22
C ARG A 268 24.00 23.02 18.93
N LYS A 269 23.93 24.19 18.30
CA LYS A 269 23.30 24.37 17.00
C LYS A 269 24.17 23.62 16.00
N PHE A 270 23.61 22.60 15.36
CA PHE A 270 24.25 21.97 14.21
C PHE A 270 24.51 23.04 13.15
N HIS A 271 25.74 23.09 12.64
CA HIS A 271 26.07 23.97 11.54
C HIS A 271 25.26 23.54 10.31
N ARG A 272 24.63 24.48 9.61
CA ARG A 272 23.96 24.21 8.32
C ARG A 272 24.87 24.68 7.19
N TYR A 273 25.02 23.86 6.16
CA TYR A 273 25.70 24.29 4.94
C TYR A 273 24.94 25.45 4.27
N ARG A 274 25.58 26.16 3.33
CA ARG A 274 24.89 27.17 2.50
C ARG A 274 23.74 26.57 1.68
N SER A 275 23.83 25.27 1.35
CA SER A 275 22.71 24.52 0.80
C SER A 275 21.55 24.45 1.80
N GLY A 276 21.85 24.36 3.10
CA GLY A 276 20.88 24.32 4.17
C GLY A 276 20.75 22.92 4.82
N PHE A 277 21.44 21.91 4.28
CA PHE A 277 21.59 20.62 4.96
C PHE A 277 22.32 20.79 6.28
N LEU A 278 21.95 19.97 7.25
CA LEU A 278 22.72 19.82 8.47
C LEU A 278 24.10 19.28 8.12
N ASN A 279 25.14 19.90 8.67
CA ASN A 279 26.47 19.32 8.68
C ASN A 279 26.48 18.17 9.69
N VAL A 280 26.24 16.97 9.15
CA VAL A 280 26.18 15.73 9.92
C VAL A 280 27.54 15.06 10.08
N ALA A 281 28.63 15.67 9.61
CA ALA A 281 29.99 15.13 9.79
C ALA A 281 30.26 14.87 11.28
N PRO A 282 30.63 13.64 11.68
CA PRO A 282 30.83 13.30 13.08
C PRO A 282 32.07 14.02 13.63
N LYS A 283 31.90 14.70 14.76
CA LYS A 283 33.02 15.26 15.54
C LYS A 283 33.76 14.15 16.29
N ARG A 284 34.96 14.43 16.83
CA ARG A 284 35.88 13.43 17.43
C ARG A 284 35.19 12.32 18.24
N HIS A 285 34.40 12.66 19.27
CA HIS A 285 33.71 11.67 20.10
C HIS A 285 32.50 11.00 19.41
N GLU A 286 31.88 11.67 18.43
CA GLU A 286 30.73 11.17 17.69
C GLU A 286 31.12 10.13 16.63
N LYS A 287 32.39 10.10 16.22
CA LYS A 287 32.92 9.08 15.28
C LYS A 287 32.78 7.68 15.87
N LYS A 288 33.09 7.51 17.16
CA LYS A 288 32.94 6.24 17.87
C LYS A 288 31.47 5.80 17.89
N ILE A 289 30.56 6.70 18.27
CA ILE A 289 29.11 6.43 18.29
C ILE A 289 28.59 6.06 16.89
N THR A 290 29.06 6.75 15.85
CA THR A 290 28.66 6.46 14.46
C THR A 290 29.14 5.06 14.03
N LEU A 291 30.38 4.69 14.38
CA LEU A 291 30.93 3.37 14.10
C LEU A 291 30.21 2.27 14.89
N ASP A 292 29.90 2.52 16.16
CA ASP A 292 29.16 1.58 17.02
C ASP A 292 27.75 1.37 16.48
N ASN A 293 27.05 2.44 16.09
CA ASN A 293 25.75 2.36 15.43
C ASN A 293 25.82 1.55 14.12
N GLN A 294 26.85 1.77 13.30
CA GLN A 294 27.05 1.01 12.07
C GLN A 294 27.32 -0.47 12.33
N ARG A 295 28.01 -0.83 13.43
CA ARG A 295 28.32 -2.21 13.80
C ARG A 295 27.15 -2.93 14.46
N GLN A 296 26.40 -2.23 15.31
CA GLN A 296 25.35 -2.83 16.12
C GLN A 296 24.00 -2.82 15.40
N SER A 297 23.68 -1.73 14.68
CA SER A 297 22.39 -1.61 13.98
C SER A 297 22.30 -2.62 12.83
N PRO A 298 21.32 -3.54 12.85
CA PRO A 298 21.09 -4.46 11.73
C PRO A 298 20.80 -3.71 10.41
N LEU A 299 20.11 -2.57 10.50
CA LEU A 299 19.73 -1.74 9.36
C LEU A 299 20.93 -1.01 8.75
N LEU A 300 21.80 -0.42 9.58
CA LEU A 300 22.99 0.30 9.09
C LEU A 300 24.12 -0.64 8.62
N ARG A 301 24.06 -1.92 8.99
CA ARG A 301 24.94 -2.99 8.47
C ARG A 301 24.59 -3.46 7.07
N LEU A 302 23.37 -3.21 6.59
CA LEU A 302 22.98 -3.62 5.24
C LEU A 302 23.84 -2.89 4.20
N PRO A 303 24.14 -3.47 3.03
CA PRO A 303 24.75 -2.75 1.91
C PRO A 303 23.96 -1.47 1.56
N PRO A 304 24.63 -0.38 1.11
CA PRO A 304 23.98 0.88 0.78
C PRO A 304 22.81 0.75 -0.20
N GLU A 305 22.87 -0.21 -1.13
CA GLU A 305 21.83 -0.47 -2.12
C GLU A 305 20.51 -0.90 -1.46
N LEU A 306 20.58 -1.84 -0.51
CA LEU A 306 19.41 -2.30 0.23
C LEU A 306 18.85 -1.22 1.13
N ARG A 307 19.71 -0.43 1.78
CA ARG A 307 19.27 0.72 2.58
C ARG A 307 18.53 1.72 1.70
N ASN A 308 19.08 2.07 0.54
CA ASN A 308 18.44 2.98 -0.41
C ASN A 308 17.07 2.48 -0.88
N MET A 309 16.90 1.16 -1.07
CA MET A 309 15.58 0.59 -1.36
C MET A 309 14.62 0.76 -0.18
N ILE A 310 15.05 0.40 1.03
CA ILE A 310 14.24 0.57 2.25
C ILE A 310 13.83 2.04 2.42
N TRP A 311 14.77 2.97 2.24
CA TRP A 311 14.50 4.40 2.31
C TRP A 311 13.57 4.87 1.21
N ALA A 312 13.68 4.31 0.00
CA ALA A 312 12.77 4.64 -1.09
C ALA A 312 11.35 4.18 -0.81
N TYR A 313 11.16 3.02 -0.17
CA TYR A 313 9.84 2.58 0.28
C TYR A 313 9.32 3.42 1.46
N ALA A 314 10.17 3.76 2.42
CA ALA A 314 9.77 4.49 3.62
C ALA A 314 9.47 5.98 3.36
N LEU A 315 10.12 6.59 2.36
CA LEU A 315 10.05 8.03 2.10
C LEU A 315 9.55 8.38 0.70
N GLY A 316 9.17 7.40 -0.12
CA GLY A 316 8.73 7.58 -1.51
C GLY A 316 7.24 7.30 -1.71
N ASP A 317 6.81 7.37 -2.98
CA ASP A 317 5.44 7.06 -3.44
C ASP A 317 4.32 7.82 -2.71
N THR A 318 4.63 9.02 -2.21
CA THR A 318 3.68 9.93 -1.59
C THR A 318 3.48 11.17 -2.44
N VAL A 319 2.31 11.77 -2.27
CA VAL A 319 1.97 13.07 -2.85
C VAL A 319 2.17 14.12 -1.77
N TYR A 320 3.03 15.09 -2.03
CA TYR A 320 3.20 16.25 -1.19
C TYR A 320 2.32 17.38 -1.72
N ARG A 321 1.28 17.75 -0.99
CA ARG A 321 0.37 18.83 -1.37
C ARG A 321 0.89 20.16 -0.86
N GLY A 322 0.88 21.17 -1.71
CA GLY A 322 1.14 22.55 -1.31
C GLY A 322 -0.05 23.06 -0.49
N ASP A 323 -0.09 22.71 0.79
CA ASP A 323 -1.18 23.08 1.69
C ASP A 323 -1.08 24.56 2.07
N GLY A 324 -1.82 25.38 1.34
CA GLY A 324 -2.26 26.71 1.78
C GLY A 324 -3.74 26.68 2.14
N TYR A 325 -4.19 25.64 2.83
CA TYR A 325 -5.58 25.49 3.27
C TYR A 325 -5.70 25.95 4.72
N GLU A 326 -6.50 27.00 4.89
CA GLU A 326 -6.99 27.62 6.13
C GLU A 326 -5.94 27.95 7.20
N ASN A 327 -5.53 29.23 7.23
CA ASN A 327 -4.88 29.92 8.35
C ASN A 327 -3.51 29.40 8.81
N SER A 328 -3.02 28.27 8.30
CA SER A 328 -1.66 27.83 8.54
C SER A 328 -0.70 28.78 7.81
N ARG A 329 -0.02 29.63 8.57
CA ARG A 329 1.10 30.46 8.07
C ARG A 329 2.25 29.61 7.52
N ASP A 330 2.23 28.29 7.73
CA ASP A 330 3.22 27.37 7.19
C ASP A 330 2.93 27.08 5.72
N ARG A 331 3.53 27.89 4.84
CA ARG A 331 3.56 27.76 3.37
C ARG A 331 4.35 26.53 2.89
N LYS A 332 4.25 25.39 3.56
CA LYS A 332 5.08 24.20 3.32
C LYS A 332 4.28 23.12 2.61
N PHE A 333 4.98 22.34 1.81
CA PHE A 333 4.44 21.08 1.33
C PHE A 333 4.21 20.12 2.50
N ALA A 334 3.02 19.54 2.57
CA ALA A 334 2.66 18.49 3.52
C ALA A 334 2.46 17.17 2.78
N ALA A 335 2.85 16.07 3.41
CA ALA A 335 2.60 14.74 2.88
C ALA A 335 1.09 14.43 2.99
N GLU A 336 0.47 13.98 1.90
CA GLU A 336 -0.92 13.52 1.88
C GLU A 336 -1.11 12.29 2.78
N ASP A 337 -0.09 11.42 2.86
CA ASP A 337 -0.07 10.31 3.80
C ASP A 337 0.70 10.72 5.07
N PRO A 338 0.02 10.87 6.23
CA PRO A 338 0.67 11.27 7.48
C PRO A 338 1.60 10.18 8.05
N SER A 339 1.51 8.94 7.54
CA SER A 339 2.43 7.86 7.94
C SER A 339 3.85 8.09 7.43
N ILE A 340 4.01 8.86 6.34
CA ILE A 340 5.32 9.27 5.84
C ILE A 340 5.83 10.42 6.70
N SER A 341 6.40 10.07 7.85
CA SER A 341 6.92 11.05 8.79
C SER A 341 8.36 11.42 8.46
N PRO A 342 8.69 12.71 8.28
CA PRO A 342 10.08 13.16 8.18
C PRO A 342 10.87 12.92 9.47
N LYS A 343 10.23 12.44 10.55
CA LYS A 343 10.90 12.01 11.80
C LYS A 343 11.99 10.98 11.57
N LEU A 344 11.92 10.18 10.51
CA LEU A 344 13.01 9.26 10.15
C LEU A 344 14.33 10.03 9.95
N LEU A 345 14.29 11.23 9.38
CA LEU A 345 15.45 12.09 9.17
C LEU A 345 16.06 12.61 10.49
N GLU A 346 15.31 12.56 11.59
CA GLU A 346 15.74 13.03 12.91
C GLU A 346 16.38 11.92 13.76
N THR A 347 16.34 10.66 13.30
CA THR A 347 16.80 9.50 14.07
C THR A 347 18.31 9.48 14.26
N CYS A 348 19.08 9.51 13.17
CA CYS A 348 20.54 9.53 13.23
C CYS A 348 21.18 10.24 12.02
N ARG A 349 22.44 10.62 12.19
CA ARG A 349 23.25 11.35 11.19
C ARG A 349 23.40 10.59 9.87
N GLN A 350 23.62 9.28 9.95
CA GLN A 350 23.80 8.44 8.78
C GLN A 350 22.50 8.39 7.96
N ILE A 351 21.36 8.11 8.61
CA ILE A 351 20.05 8.12 7.96
C ILE A 351 19.78 9.48 7.34
N TYR A 352 19.98 10.59 8.06
CA TYR A 352 19.84 11.93 7.49
C TYR A 352 20.70 12.12 6.24
N SER A 353 21.97 11.74 6.29
CA SER A 353 22.90 11.89 5.15
C SER A 353 22.47 11.11 3.91
N GLU A 354 21.92 9.91 4.09
CA GLU A 354 21.47 9.03 3.00
C GLU A 354 20.10 9.47 2.46
N THR A 355 19.24 10.04 3.30
CA THR A 355 17.80 10.15 2.99
C THR A 355 17.27 11.57 2.83
N ALA A 356 18.00 12.61 3.23
CA ALA A 356 17.49 13.99 3.24
C ALA A 356 17.02 14.51 1.86
N MET A 357 17.49 13.94 0.75
CA MET A 357 17.03 14.27 -0.61
C MET A 357 15.86 13.43 -1.10
N LEU A 358 15.63 12.26 -0.52
CA LEU A 358 14.67 11.29 -1.03
C LEU A 358 13.24 11.81 -1.04
N PRO A 359 12.75 12.55 -0.01
CA PRO A 359 11.42 13.15 -0.05
C PRO A 359 11.17 14.02 -1.27
N PHE A 360 12.19 14.69 -1.80
CA PHE A 360 12.07 15.54 -2.98
C PHE A 360 12.25 14.77 -4.29
N ARG A 361 13.09 13.72 -4.27
CA ARG A 361 13.46 12.95 -5.45
C ARG A 361 12.43 11.88 -5.84
N LEU A 362 11.75 11.29 -4.85
CA LEU A 362 10.94 10.08 -5.02
C LEU A 362 9.43 10.34 -4.98
N ASN A 363 9.01 11.56 -4.64
CA ASN A 363 7.61 11.88 -4.45
C ASN A 363 7.06 12.81 -5.53
N THR A 364 5.74 12.87 -5.57
CA THR A 364 5.00 13.76 -6.45
C THR A 364 4.62 15.02 -5.68
N PHE A 365 4.89 16.20 -6.21
CA PHE A 365 4.51 17.46 -5.58
C PHE A 365 3.26 18.00 -6.26
N SER A 366 2.15 18.09 -5.53
CA SER A 366 0.85 18.51 -6.04
C SER A 366 0.56 19.98 -5.74
N LEU A 367 0.01 20.67 -6.73
CA LEU A 367 -0.26 22.10 -6.73
C LEU A 367 -1.67 22.36 -7.24
N GLY A 368 -2.49 23.03 -6.42
CA GLY A 368 -3.88 23.34 -6.76
C GLY A 368 -4.13 24.77 -7.26
N SER A 369 -3.19 25.70 -7.11
CA SER A 369 -3.31 27.07 -7.65
C SER A 369 -1.94 27.69 -7.96
N ARG A 370 -1.94 28.77 -8.76
CA ARG A 370 -0.73 29.53 -9.10
C ARG A 370 -0.06 30.14 -7.87
N GLU A 371 -0.82 30.80 -7.00
CA GLU A 371 -0.31 31.46 -5.79
C GLU A 371 0.36 30.44 -4.87
N ARG A 372 -0.26 29.26 -4.74
CA ARG A 372 0.26 28.15 -3.95
C ARG A 372 1.51 27.55 -4.55
N MET A 373 1.56 27.42 -5.87
CA MET A 373 2.79 27.02 -6.55
C MET A 373 3.94 27.96 -6.19
N VAL A 374 3.77 29.26 -6.35
CA VAL A 374 4.86 30.22 -6.07
C VAL A 374 5.29 30.12 -4.62
N THR A 375 4.34 30.24 -3.69
CA THR A 375 4.62 30.26 -2.25
C THR A 375 5.21 28.95 -1.73
N SER A 376 4.65 27.78 -2.10
CA SER A 376 5.18 26.48 -1.68
C SER A 376 6.54 26.19 -2.31
N PHE A 377 6.79 26.56 -3.58
CA PHE A 377 8.11 26.39 -4.20
C PHE A 377 9.17 27.30 -3.59
N GLU A 378 8.81 28.51 -3.17
CA GLU A 378 9.75 29.42 -2.50
C GLU A 378 10.11 28.95 -1.10
N ALA A 379 9.21 28.23 -0.42
CA ALA A 379 9.52 27.56 0.83
C ALA A 379 10.52 26.40 0.64
N VAL A 380 10.58 25.79 -0.55
CA VAL A 380 11.55 24.73 -0.87
C VAL A 380 12.87 25.34 -1.34
N ARG A 381 13.97 24.91 -0.72
CA ARG A 381 15.28 25.46 -1.04
C ARG A 381 15.70 25.09 -2.48
N PRO A 382 16.51 25.93 -3.16
CA PRO A 382 16.85 25.71 -4.58
C PRO A 382 17.42 24.32 -4.89
N HIS A 383 18.26 23.76 -4.03
CA HIS A 383 18.86 22.43 -4.24
C HIS A 383 17.86 21.28 -4.03
N GLN A 384 16.85 21.45 -3.18
CA GLN A 384 15.73 20.51 -3.02
C GLN A 384 14.81 20.56 -4.24
N ARG A 385 14.51 21.77 -4.75
CA ARG A 385 13.74 21.95 -5.99
C ARG A 385 14.38 21.23 -7.18
N ARG A 386 15.72 21.29 -7.29
CA ARG A 386 16.49 20.53 -8.29
C ARG A 386 16.45 19.01 -8.15
N GLN A 387 15.81 18.46 -7.12
CA GLN A 387 15.54 17.02 -7.05
C GLN A 387 14.12 16.66 -7.44
N ILE A 388 13.20 17.64 -7.53
CA ILE A 388 11.82 17.39 -7.89
C ILE A 388 11.79 16.93 -9.35
N LYS A 389 11.30 15.70 -9.55
CA LYS A 389 11.18 15.07 -10.86
C LYS A 389 9.74 14.99 -11.36
N VAL A 390 8.77 14.99 -10.45
CA VAL A 390 7.35 14.85 -10.76
C VAL A 390 6.60 15.99 -10.11
N LEU A 391 5.93 16.81 -10.93
CA LEU A 391 4.97 17.82 -10.49
C LEU A 391 3.58 17.41 -10.93
N ARG A 392 2.60 17.60 -10.05
CA ARG A 392 1.18 17.38 -10.31
C ARG A 392 0.44 18.71 -10.21
N PHE A 393 -0.36 19.01 -11.22
CA PHE A 393 -1.28 20.15 -11.23
C PHE A 393 -2.71 19.66 -11.12
N GLU A 394 -3.41 20.11 -10.10
CA GLU A 394 -4.81 19.84 -9.88
C GLU A 394 -5.63 21.01 -10.45
N VAL A 395 -6.29 20.78 -11.58
CA VAL A 395 -7.09 21.78 -12.28
C VAL A 395 -8.55 21.61 -11.86
N ASN A 396 -9.03 22.56 -11.05
CA ASN A 396 -10.39 22.52 -10.49
C ASN A 396 -11.35 23.56 -11.13
N THR A 397 -10.85 24.60 -11.80
CA THR A 397 -11.71 25.68 -12.34
C THR A 397 -11.27 26.19 -13.73
N LEU A 398 -12.21 26.87 -14.41
CA LEU A 398 -12.01 27.54 -15.70
C LEU A 398 -10.95 28.66 -15.67
N TYR A 399 -10.60 29.20 -14.49
CA TYR A 399 -9.61 30.27 -14.33
C TYR A 399 -8.16 29.82 -14.63
N SER A 400 -7.91 28.52 -14.74
CA SER A 400 -6.57 27.94 -14.95
C SER A 400 -5.92 28.25 -16.30
N LYS A 401 -6.66 28.76 -17.30
CA LYS A 401 -6.11 28.99 -18.64
C LYS A 401 -4.97 30.01 -18.65
N TYR A 402 -5.13 31.14 -17.93
CA TYR A 402 -4.13 32.21 -17.90
C TYR A 402 -2.99 31.91 -16.91
N ASP A 403 -3.26 31.15 -15.87
CA ASP A 403 -2.24 30.75 -14.90
C ASP A 403 -1.19 29.82 -15.51
N TRP A 404 -1.55 29.05 -16.53
CA TRP A 404 -0.65 28.03 -17.06
C TRP A 404 0.62 28.57 -17.73
N ILE A 405 0.52 29.63 -18.54
CA ILE A 405 1.70 30.22 -19.21
C ILE A 405 2.72 30.69 -18.17
N TYR A 406 2.22 31.28 -17.08
CA TYR A 406 3.05 31.67 -15.96
C TYR A 406 3.64 30.45 -15.25
N VAL A 407 2.82 29.43 -14.99
CA VAL A 407 3.22 28.18 -14.33
C VAL A 407 4.34 27.49 -15.09
N SER A 408 4.23 27.34 -16.41
CA SER A 408 5.25 26.68 -17.21
C SER A 408 6.57 27.45 -17.24
N HIS A 409 6.52 28.77 -17.43
CA HIS A 409 7.70 29.62 -17.40
C HIS A 409 8.36 29.60 -16.01
N TYR A 410 7.55 29.61 -14.94
CA TYR A 410 8.03 29.55 -13.58
C TYR A 410 8.71 28.20 -13.26
N ILE A 411 8.09 27.09 -13.66
CA ILE A 411 8.61 25.75 -13.40
C ILE A 411 9.91 25.49 -14.16
N SER A 412 9.95 25.79 -15.46
CA SER A 412 11.16 25.57 -16.28
C SER A 412 12.38 26.27 -15.68
N LYS A 413 12.21 27.50 -15.20
CA LYS A 413 13.26 28.28 -14.56
C LYS A 413 13.67 27.76 -13.18
N ARG A 414 12.73 27.21 -12.40
CA ARG A 414 12.97 26.86 -10.98
C ARG A 414 13.22 25.37 -10.73
N SER A 415 12.89 24.50 -11.69
CA SER A 415 12.95 23.04 -11.57
C SER A 415 13.55 22.40 -12.83
N PRO A 416 14.83 22.64 -13.14
CA PRO A 416 15.46 22.12 -14.36
C PRO A 416 15.55 20.57 -14.38
N SER A 417 15.37 19.91 -13.23
CA SER A 417 15.37 18.45 -13.09
C SER A 417 14.01 17.80 -13.37
N LEU A 418 12.98 18.58 -13.67
CA LEU A 418 11.64 18.07 -13.84
C LEU A 418 11.61 17.11 -15.03
N LYS A 419 11.09 15.91 -14.80
CA LYS A 419 10.96 14.87 -15.84
C LYS A 419 9.52 14.60 -16.21
N TYR A 420 8.61 14.77 -15.26
CA TYR A 420 7.22 14.45 -15.41
C TYR A 420 6.36 15.60 -14.91
N LEU A 421 5.35 15.94 -15.72
CA LEU A 421 4.31 16.87 -15.36
C LEU A 421 2.98 16.12 -15.47
N GLU A 422 2.32 15.90 -14.34
CA GLU A 422 1.00 15.29 -14.28
C GLU A 422 -0.06 16.40 -14.23
N ILE A 423 -1.06 16.36 -15.11
CA ILE A 423 -2.21 17.27 -15.05
C ILE A 423 -3.43 16.43 -14.69
N PHE A 424 -4.04 16.75 -13.56
CA PHE A 424 -5.23 16.12 -13.03
C PHE A 424 -6.41 17.06 -13.15
N PHE A 425 -7.40 16.67 -13.95
CA PHE A 425 -8.68 17.36 -14.03
C PHE A 425 -9.66 16.74 -13.03
N TYR A 426 -10.34 17.60 -12.25
CA TYR A 426 -11.38 17.21 -11.31
C TYR A 426 -12.76 17.74 -11.75
N GLY A 427 -13.82 16.98 -11.47
CA GLY A 427 -15.22 17.41 -11.60
C GLY A 427 -15.72 17.65 -13.03
N GLU A 428 -16.83 18.38 -13.15
CA GLU A 428 -17.51 18.64 -14.44
C GLU A 428 -16.68 19.46 -15.43
N CYS A 429 -15.57 20.08 -14.99
CA CYS A 429 -14.59 20.74 -15.85
C CYS A 429 -14.06 19.79 -16.95
N CYS A 430 -14.05 18.47 -16.71
CA CYS A 430 -13.64 17.48 -17.70
C CYS A 430 -14.49 17.51 -18.99
N ARG A 431 -15.75 17.96 -18.93
CA ARG A 431 -16.65 18.00 -20.10
C ARG A 431 -16.34 19.19 -21.02
N ILE A 432 -16.00 20.34 -20.43
CA ILE A 432 -15.74 21.59 -21.16
C ILE A 432 -14.40 21.52 -21.93
N TYR A 433 -13.42 20.77 -21.41
CA TYR A 433 -12.08 20.66 -21.99
C TYR A 433 -11.87 19.46 -22.93
N SER A 434 -12.96 18.81 -23.39
CA SER A 434 -12.91 17.78 -24.43
C SER A 434 -12.39 18.30 -25.79
N HIS A 435 -12.19 19.61 -25.94
CA HIS A 435 -11.40 20.18 -27.03
C HIS A 435 -9.88 19.95 -26.83
N LEU A 436 -9.44 18.73 -27.18
CA LEU A 436 -8.03 18.34 -27.37
C LEU A 436 -7.18 19.38 -28.15
N GLN A 437 -7.80 20.21 -28.99
CA GLN A 437 -7.15 21.26 -29.78
C GLN A 437 -6.45 22.34 -28.92
N TRP A 438 -6.97 22.63 -27.72
CA TRP A 438 -6.26 23.55 -26.81
C TRP A 438 -4.99 22.88 -26.28
N PHE A 439 -5.06 21.58 -26.01
CA PHE A 439 -3.97 20.80 -25.43
C PHE A 439 -2.81 20.56 -26.41
N THR A 440 -3.09 20.38 -27.71
CA THR A 440 -2.04 20.23 -28.73
C THR A 440 -1.29 21.54 -28.95
N ARG A 441 -1.99 22.68 -29.11
CA ARG A 441 -1.35 24.01 -29.15
C ARG A 441 -0.57 24.33 -27.87
N TRP A 442 -1.04 23.83 -26.74
CA TRP A 442 -0.43 23.97 -25.43
C TRP A 442 0.88 23.17 -25.30
N ARG A 443 0.96 21.95 -25.86
CA ARG A 443 2.20 21.16 -25.87
C ARG A 443 3.26 21.85 -26.73
N ASP A 444 2.87 22.35 -27.89
CA ASP A 444 3.80 22.89 -28.88
C ASP A 444 4.32 24.29 -28.49
N GLY A 445 3.62 25.02 -27.61
CA GLY A 445 4.08 26.29 -27.05
C GLY A 445 4.92 26.17 -25.76
N LEU A 446 5.10 24.96 -25.22
CA LEU A 446 5.90 24.73 -24.03
C LEU A 446 7.34 24.40 -24.43
N ASP A 447 8.28 25.30 -24.13
CA ASP A 447 9.72 25.02 -24.16
C ASP A 447 10.13 24.13 -22.95
N LEU A 448 9.44 22.99 -22.83
CA LEU A 448 9.62 21.96 -21.81
C LEU A 448 10.12 20.68 -22.48
N ALA A 449 11.00 20.79 -23.49
CA ALA A 449 11.42 19.69 -24.35
C ALA A 449 11.84 18.37 -23.64
N PRO A 450 12.37 18.34 -22.39
CA PRO A 450 12.63 17.07 -21.70
C PRO A 450 11.49 16.54 -20.81
N VAL A 451 10.40 17.30 -20.61
CA VAL A 451 9.36 16.96 -19.64
C VAL A 451 8.28 16.09 -20.29
N LYS A 452 8.15 14.85 -19.81
CA LYS A 452 7.05 13.98 -20.19
C LYS A 452 5.78 14.42 -19.50
N LEU A 453 4.80 14.76 -20.30
CA LEU A 453 3.48 15.09 -19.82
C LEU A 453 2.60 13.85 -19.66
N VAL A 454 1.87 13.79 -18.55
CA VAL A 454 0.90 12.75 -18.25
C VAL A 454 -0.43 13.42 -17.91
N VAL A 455 -1.45 13.22 -18.74
CA VAL A 455 -2.80 13.69 -18.47
C VAL A 455 -3.58 12.59 -17.79
N ARG A 456 -4.19 12.92 -16.65
CA ARG A 456 -5.05 12.00 -15.91
C ARG A 456 -6.38 12.68 -15.65
N TRP A 457 -7.43 11.89 -15.80
CA TRP A 457 -8.80 12.31 -15.56
C TRP A 457 -9.24 11.63 -14.26
N SER A 458 -9.78 12.42 -13.33
CA SER A 458 -10.42 11.87 -12.14
C SER A 458 -11.89 12.25 -12.18
N GLU A 459 -12.75 11.23 -12.28
CA GLU A 459 -14.19 11.42 -12.12
C GLU A 459 -14.59 11.64 -10.64
N LYS A 460 -13.63 11.50 -9.73
CA LYS A 460 -13.83 11.86 -8.33
C LYS A 460 -13.92 13.38 -8.21
N SER A 461 -14.92 13.86 -7.48
CA SER A 461 -14.90 15.16 -6.80
C SER A 461 -13.52 15.33 -6.14
N GLN A 462 -12.98 16.56 -6.06
CA GLN A 462 -11.87 16.81 -5.13
C GLN A 462 -12.24 16.14 -3.79
N PRO A 463 -11.30 15.45 -3.09
CA PRO A 463 -11.62 14.89 -1.78
C PRO A 463 -12.35 15.97 -0.97
N GLU A 464 -13.58 15.66 -0.56
CA GLU A 464 -14.39 16.59 0.24
C GLU A 464 -13.56 17.04 1.46
N ARG A 465 -13.61 18.35 1.70
CA ARG A 465 -12.73 19.13 2.58
C ARG A 465 -12.81 18.71 4.03
#